data_AF-A0A966FLU3-F1
#
_entry.id   AF-A0A966FLU3-F1
#
_cell.length_a   1.000
_cell.length_b   1.000
_cell.length_c   1.000
_cell.angle_alpha   90.00
_cell.angle_beta   90.00
_cell.angle_gamma   90.00
#
_symmetry.space_group_name_H-M   'P 1'
#
loop_
_entity.id
_entity.type
_entity.pdbx_description
1 polymer ?
#
loop_
_entity_poly.entity_id
_entity_poly.type
_entity_poly.pdbx_seq_one_letter_code
_entity_poly.pdbx_strand_id
1 'polypeptide(L)'
;LNFEATEGLVPDNNRTFSVCTYTHAEHAWNGLNEQIELMKQGKKVKILIGTGHAKATCQGAAFEYILNVEQELRRHKVRDMADITWISNEYKLGDFGMDGMLMSYGSITMKSSEMVEMIFEDRNIKWILGAGVNKIEDGIAYYENLDGETKIEAFDFAMLIPSFSGHGFKAFDRNNQDITDKLFKGFMIVDADYSPKPYEEWTVQDWPETYQNPSYKNIFAPGIAFAPPHTISKPRKSKNGTDIFPSPPRTGMPSGITAKLVADNIIDSIKSGKESLRHKGSMGNMGAACIASAGYGLLDGSGISITTFPIIPDYKKYSETQGRHLGKTFGSIGLAGHWLKLALHYAFIYKAKMKPLWWLIPE
;
A
#
# COMPACT_ATOMS: atom_id res chain seq x y z
N LEU A 1 -0.95 8.94 -9.69
CA LEU A 1 -0.51 7.58 -10.04
C LEU A 1 0.48 7.76 -11.17
N ASN A 2 1.70 7.25 -11.04
CA ASN A 2 2.76 7.48 -12.01
C ASN A 2 2.95 6.20 -12.82
N PHE A 3 2.11 6.06 -13.85
CA PHE A 3 2.11 4.94 -14.78
C PHE A 3 3.31 5.05 -15.72
N GLU A 4 3.61 6.28 -16.14
CA GLU A 4 4.71 6.65 -17.03
C GLU A 4 6.11 6.35 -16.48
N ALA A 5 6.26 6.10 -15.17
CA ALA A 5 7.50 5.62 -14.57
C ALA A 5 7.91 4.21 -15.04
N THR A 6 6.96 3.42 -15.55
CA THR A 6 7.23 2.10 -16.14
C THR A 6 6.82 2.16 -17.60
N GLU A 7 7.77 1.93 -18.51
CA GLU A 7 7.50 2.01 -19.95
C GLU A 7 6.40 1.02 -20.34
N GLY A 8 5.37 1.48 -21.05
CA GLY A 8 4.26 0.63 -21.51
C GLY A 8 3.26 0.18 -20.44
N LEU A 9 3.46 0.54 -19.16
CA LEU A 9 2.47 0.30 -18.11
C LEU A 9 1.33 1.33 -18.24
N VAL A 10 0.37 1.04 -19.11
CA VAL A 10 -0.82 1.87 -19.32
C VAL A 10 -2.04 1.04 -18.90
N PRO A 11 -2.93 1.55 -18.02
CA PRO A 11 -4.14 0.83 -17.66
C PRO A 11 -4.96 0.47 -18.90
N ASP A 12 -5.46 -0.78 -18.94
CA ASP A 12 -6.32 -1.29 -20.03
C ASP A 12 -5.61 -1.37 -21.40
N ASN A 13 -4.28 -1.47 -21.38
CA ASN A 13 -3.46 -1.72 -22.56
C ASN A 13 -2.47 -2.84 -22.28
N ASN A 14 -1.94 -3.48 -23.33
CA ASN A 14 -0.97 -4.58 -23.21
C ASN A 14 -1.44 -5.71 -22.26
N ARG A 15 -2.76 -5.93 -22.16
CA ARG A 15 -3.42 -6.86 -21.22
C ARG A 15 -3.11 -6.59 -19.74
N THR A 16 -2.74 -5.35 -19.43
CA THR A 16 -2.37 -4.91 -18.09
C THR A 16 -3.38 -3.92 -17.56
N PHE A 17 -3.86 -4.18 -16.35
CA PHE A 17 -4.94 -3.46 -15.72
C PHE A 17 -4.50 -2.85 -14.38
N SER A 18 -5.33 -1.97 -13.84
CA SER A 18 -5.15 -1.34 -12.54
C SER A 18 -6.47 -1.42 -11.76
N VAL A 19 -6.40 -1.36 -10.44
CA VAL A 19 -7.59 -1.25 -9.56
C VAL A 19 -7.51 -0.03 -8.64
N CYS A 20 -6.64 0.93 -8.98
CA CYS A 20 -6.43 2.14 -8.16
C CYS A 20 -7.58 3.15 -8.25
N THR A 21 -8.44 3.04 -9.26
CA THR A 21 -9.65 3.88 -9.45
C THR A 21 -10.84 2.99 -9.78
N TYR A 22 -12.06 3.51 -9.61
CA TYR A 22 -13.27 2.75 -9.91
C TYR A 22 -13.35 2.36 -11.40
N THR A 23 -12.98 3.26 -12.30
CA THR A 23 -12.97 3.01 -13.76
C THR A 23 -11.95 1.94 -14.11
N HIS A 24 -10.74 2.01 -13.54
CA HIS A 24 -9.74 0.97 -13.81
C HIS A 24 -10.21 -0.40 -13.31
N ALA A 25 -10.90 -0.46 -12.16
CA ALA A 25 -11.43 -1.71 -11.62
C ALA A 25 -12.53 -2.33 -12.51
N GLU A 26 -13.37 -1.51 -13.14
CA GLU A 26 -14.36 -1.98 -14.12
C GLU A 26 -13.67 -2.57 -15.36
N HIS A 27 -12.64 -1.91 -15.89
CA HIS A 27 -11.88 -2.42 -17.04
C HIS A 27 -11.14 -3.73 -16.68
N ALA A 28 -10.55 -3.79 -15.48
CA ALA A 28 -9.90 -4.99 -14.97
C ALA A 28 -10.87 -6.17 -14.86
N TRP A 29 -12.12 -5.92 -14.46
CA TRP A 29 -13.17 -6.94 -14.45
C TRP A 29 -13.46 -7.46 -15.85
N ASN A 30 -13.64 -6.57 -16.84
CA ASN A 30 -13.92 -6.97 -18.22
C ASN A 30 -12.79 -7.85 -18.78
N GLY A 31 -11.53 -7.44 -18.60
CA GLY A 31 -10.37 -8.21 -19.02
C GLY A 31 -10.26 -9.57 -18.33
N LEU A 32 -10.57 -9.66 -17.03
CA LEU A 32 -10.59 -10.92 -16.30
C LEU A 32 -11.72 -11.83 -16.77
N ASN A 33 -12.92 -11.29 -17.00
CA ASN A 33 -14.09 -12.03 -17.46
C ASN A 33 -13.84 -12.66 -18.84
N GLU A 34 -13.16 -11.95 -19.74
CA GLU A 34 -12.71 -12.52 -21.02
C GLU A 34 -11.80 -13.74 -20.83
N GLN A 35 -10.84 -13.67 -19.90
CA GLN A 35 -9.99 -14.82 -19.60
C GLN A 35 -10.77 -15.98 -18.99
N ILE A 36 -11.77 -15.70 -18.15
CA ILE A 36 -12.67 -16.71 -17.58
C ILE A 36 -13.43 -17.46 -18.68
N GLU A 37 -13.97 -16.75 -19.68
CA GLU A 37 -14.66 -17.40 -20.80
C GLU A 37 -13.72 -18.26 -21.65
N LEU A 38 -12.48 -17.79 -21.90
CA LEU A 38 -11.47 -18.61 -22.57
C LEU A 38 -11.09 -19.85 -21.76
N MET A 39 -11.00 -19.75 -20.43
CA MET A 39 -10.73 -20.90 -19.57
C MET A 39 -11.86 -21.92 -19.58
N LYS A 40 -13.13 -21.48 -19.64
CA LYS A 40 -14.29 -22.38 -19.80
C LYS A 40 -14.25 -23.16 -21.12
N GLN A 41 -13.60 -22.60 -22.14
CA GLN A 41 -13.35 -23.27 -23.43
C GLN A 41 -12.12 -24.18 -23.42
N GLY A 42 -11.41 -24.29 -22.28
CA GLY A 42 -10.26 -25.16 -22.13
C GLY A 42 -8.90 -24.48 -22.39
N LYS A 43 -8.85 -23.16 -22.57
CA LYS A 43 -7.57 -22.43 -22.67
C LYS A 43 -6.93 -22.33 -21.28
N LYS A 44 -5.64 -22.66 -21.17
CA LYS A 44 -4.85 -22.30 -19.98
C LYS A 44 -4.42 -20.83 -20.05
N VAL A 45 -4.56 -20.11 -18.95
CA VAL A 45 -4.32 -18.65 -18.87
C VAL A 45 -3.26 -18.37 -17.81
N LYS A 46 -2.31 -17.49 -18.14
CA LYS A 46 -1.32 -16.97 -17.18
C LYS A 46 -1.79 -15.63 -16.60
N ILE A 47 -1.79 -15.51 -15.28
CA ILE A 47 -2.24 -14.32 -14.55
C ILE A 47 -1.08 -13.77 -13.71
N LEU A 48 -0.73 -12.50 -13.93
CA LEU A 48 0.34 -11.82 -13.21
C LEU A 48 -0.21 -10.67 -12.36
N ILE A 49 -0.11 -10.75 -11.03
CA ILE A 49 -0.66 -9.72 -10.14
C ILE A 49 0.42 -9.25 -9.17
N GLY A 50 0.51 -7.94 -8.93
CA GLY A 50 1.50 -7.42 -7.97
C GLY A 50 1.91 -5.97 -8.22
N THR A 51 3.21 -5.68 -8.16
CA THR A 51 3.74 -4.33 -8.34
C THR A 51 4.35 -4.12 -9.72
N GLY A 52 3.98 -3.03 -10.38
CA GLY A 52 4.46 -2.67 -11.73
C GLY A 52 5.66 -1.75 -11.76
N HIS A 53 6.31 -1.47 -10.63
CA HIS A 53 7.51 -0.62 -10.58
C HIS A 53 8.41 -0.96 -9.37
N ALA A 54 9.72 -0.77 -9.50
CA ALA A 54 10.71 -1.05 -8.46
C ALA A 54 10.49 -0.29 -7.13
N LYS A 55 9.79 0.85 -7.21
CA LYS A 55 9.42 1.72 -6.09
C LYS A 55 7.92 1.79 -5.80
N ALA A 56 7.11 0.87 -6.32
CA ALA A 56 5.68 0.83 -6.04
C ALA A 56 5.38 0.64 -4.53
N THR A 57 4.15 1.00 -4.15
CA THR A 57 3.58 0.80 -2.80
C THR A 57 2.20 0.15 -2.91
N CYS A 58 1.43 0.07 -1.83
CA CYS A 58 0.10 -0.52 -1.80
C CYS A 58 0.05 -2.02 -2.15
N GLN A 59 1.07 -2.78 -1.75
CA GLN A 59 1.14 -4.24 -1.88
C GLN A 59 -0.09 -4.92 -1.26
N GLY A 60 -0.63 -4.39 -0.16
CA GLY A 60 -1.86 -4.90 0.46
C GLY A 60 -3.07 -4.91 -0.49
N ALA A 61 -3.18 -3.94 -1.41
CA ALA A 61 -4.27 -3.90 -2.39
C ALA A 61 -4.09 -4.97 -3.48
N ALA A 62 -2.86 -5.17 -3.94
CA ALA A 62 -2.55 -6.25 -4.87
C ALA A 62 -2.75 -7.63 -4.21
N PHE A 63 -2.40 -7.77 -2.93
CA PHE A 63 -2.61 -8.98 -2.14
C PHE A 63 -4.10 -9.29 -1.95
N GLU A 64 -4.94 -8.29 -1.67
CA GLU A 64 -6.40 -8.47 -1.67
C GLU A 64 -6.91 -8.88 -3.07
N TYR A 65 -6.40 -8.24 -4.12
CA TYR A 65 -6.86 -8.51 -5.49
C TYR A 65 -6.51 -9.92 -5.98
N ILE A 66 -5.27 -10.38 -5.78
CA ILE A 66 -4.84 -11.72 -6.23
C ILE A 66 -5.68 -12.83 -5.57
N LEU A 67 -6.04 -12.66 -4.29
CA LEU A 67 -6.90 -13.61 -3.57
C LEU A 67 -8.35 -13.57 -4.07
N ASN A 68 -8.88 -12.39 -4.36
CA ASN A 68 -10.22 -12.25 -4.92
C ASN A 68 -10.30 -12.82 -6.34
N VAL A 69 -9.29 -12.58 -7.19
CA VAL A 69 -9.20 -13.21 -8.52
C VAL A 69 -9.17 -14.72 -8.38
N GLU A 70 -8.31 -15.25 -7.51
CA GLU A 70 -8.20 -16.69 -7.27
C GLU A 70 -9.53 -17.31 -6.84
N GLN A 71 -10.24 -16.66 -5.91
CA GLN A 71 -11.58 -17.07 -5.47
C GLN A 71 -12.61 -17.02 -6.61
N GLU A 72 -12.56 -15.98 -7.44
CA GLU A 72 -13.49 -15.80 -8.55
C GLU A 72 -13.32 -16.90 -9.60
N LEU A 73 -12.07 -17.30 -9.88
CA LEU A 73 -11.79 -18.44 -10.75
C LEU A 73 -12.31 -19.76 -10.16
N ARG A 74 -12.26 -19.95 -8.84
CA ARG A 74 -12.88 -21.09 -8.17
C ARG A 74 -14.40 -21.06 -8.30
N ARG A 75 -15.02 -19.89 -8.12
CA ARG A 75 -16.47 -19.68 -8.27
C ARG A 75 -16.94 -20.06 -9.67
N HIS A 76 -16.15 -19.71 -10.69
CA HIS A 76 -16.40 -20.08 -12.07
C HIS A 76 -15.93 -21.50 -12.46
N LYS A 77 -15.35 -22.27 -11.51
CA LYS A 77 -14.84 -23.63 -11.70
C LYS A 77 -13.75 -23.74 -12.78
N VAL A 78 -12.94 -22.69 -12.91
CA VAL A 78 -11.84 -22.61 -13.90
C VAL A 78 -10.47 -22.41 -13.27
N ARG A 79 -10.36 -22.43 -11.93
CA ARG A 79 -9.10 -22.21 -11.21
C ARG A 79 -7.94 -23.10 -11.69
N ASP A 80 -8.20 -24.36 -12.04
CA ASP A 80 -7.18 -25.31 -12.51
C ASP A 80 -6.63 -24.97 -13.91
N MET A 81 -7.30 -24.07 -14.63
CA MET A 81 -6.87 -23.57 -15.93
C MET A 81 -5.98 -22.32 -15.81
N ALA A 82 -5.78 -21.79 -14.60
CA ALA A 82 -5.00 -20.58 -14.36
C ALA A 82 -3.65 -20.85 -13.68
N ASP A 83 -2.58 -20.34 -14.28
CA ASP A 83 -1.29 -20.18 -13.61
C ASP A 83 -1.23 -18.76 -13.02
N ILE A 84 -1.28 -18.64 -11.69
CA ILE A 84 -1.31 -17.34 -11.00
C ILE A 84 0.06 -17.06 -10.38
N THR A 85 0.66 -15.91 -10.72
CA THR A 85 1.96 -15.45 -10.23
C THR A 85 1.82 -14.09 -9.55
N TRP A 86 2.34 -13.98 -8.33
CA TRP A 86 2.62 -12.74 -7.62
C TRP A 86 3.97 -12.18 -8.06
N ILE A 87 4.06 -10.90 -8.39
CA ILE A 87 5.35 -10.23 -8.66
C ILE A 87 5.50 -8.99 -7.78
N SER A 88 6.59 -8.87 -7.04
CA SER A 88 6.75 -7.78 -6.09
C SER A 88 8.17 -7.25 -5.99
N ASN A 89 8.27 -5.94 -5.76
CA ASN A 89 9.50 -5.25 -5.37
C ASN A 89 9.90 -5.49 -3.90
N GLU A 90 9.10 -6.24 -3.14
CA GLU A 90 9.43 -6.66 -1.78
C GLU A 90 10.62 -7.65 -1.77
N TYR A 91 11.49 -7.53 -0.76
CA TYR A 91 12.57 -8.50 -0.56
C TYR A 91 12.08 -9.81 0.05
N LYS A 92 11.09 -9.72 0.94
CA LYS A 92 10.42 -10.86 1.57
C LYS A 92 8.93 -10.74 1.34
N LEU A 93 8.28 -11.87 1.12
CA LEU A 93 6.83 -11.90 0.97
C LEU A 93 6.16 -11.33 2.24
N GLY A 94 5.09 -10.56 2.09
CA GLY A 94 4.38 -9.97 3.23
C GLY A 94 5.15 -8.85 3.96
N ASP A 95 6.13 -8.21 3.31
CA ASP A 95 6.78 -7.00 3.81
C ASP A 95 5.78 -5.82 3.85
N PHE A 96 4.90 -5.76 2.85
CA PHE A 96 3.84 -4.77 2.64
C PHE A 96 4.32 -3.31 2.64
N GLY A 97 5.61 -3.08 2.42
CA GLY A 97 6.24 -1.78 2.48
C GLY A 97 6.45 -1.25 3.91
N MET A 98 6.43 -2.14 4.89
CA MET A 98 6.54 -1.83 6.31
C MET A 98 7.69 -2.58 7.00
N ASP A 99 8.64 -3.14 6.26
CA ASP A 99 9.68 -4.05 6.77
C ASP A 99 9.12 -5.35 7.38
N GLY A 100 7.92 -5.75 6.93
CA GLY A 100 7.17 -6.85 7.51
C GLY A 100 6.74 -6.60 8.96
N MET A 101 6.26 -7.65 9.61
CA MET A 101 5.85 -7.59 11.01
C MET A 101 5.91 -8.95 11.69
N LEU A 102 6.36 -8.93 12.94
CA LEU A 102 6.12 -9.99 13.89
C LEU A 102 4.77 -9.72 14.57
N MET A 103 3.83 -10.65 14.46
CA MET A 103 2.45 -10.46 14.89
C MET A 103 1.94 -11.64 15.72
N SER A 104 0.99 -11.36 16.60
CA SER A 104 0.22 -12.40 17.27
C SER A 104 -0.76 -13.02 16.27
N TYR A 105 -0.76 -14.35 16.13
CA TYR A 105 -1.70 -15.12 15.32
C TYR A 105 -2.30 -16.23 16.18
N GLY A 106 -3.53 -16.04 16.66
CA GLY A 106 -4.08 -16.91 17.71
C GLY A 106 -3.20 -16.89 18.96
N SER A 107 -2.75 -18.06 19.41
CA SER A 107 -1.86 -18.20 20.58
C SER A 107 -0.37 -18.22 20.23
N ILE A 108 -0.01 -18.07 18.95
CA ILE A 108 1.39 -18.10 18.51
C ILE A 108 1.84 -16.73 18.00
N THR A 109 3.16 -16.58 17.91
CA THR A 109 3.79 -15.43 17.25
C THR A 109 4.22 -15.89 15.85
N MET A 110 3.85 -15.14 14.82
CA MET A 110 4.09 -15.47 13.41
C MET A 110 4.60 -14.24 12.68
N LYS A 111 5.47 -14.41 11.69
CA LYS A 111 5.87 -13.33 10.78
C LYS A 111 4.83 -13.17 9.67
N SER A 112 4.66 -11.96 9.16
CA SER A 112 3.83 -11.73 7.97
C SER A 112 4.25 -12.55 6.77
N SER A 113 5.55 -12.81 6.58
CA SER A 113 6.04 -13.68 5.51
C SER A 113 5.51 -15.10 5.62
N GLU A 114 5.57 -15.68 6.81
CA GLU A 114 5.11 -17.06 7.08
C GLU A 114 3.59 -17.18 6.83
N MET A 115 2.81 -16.17 7.24
CA MET A 115 1.37 -16.14 6.98
C MET A 115 1.05 -16.06 5.48
N VAL A 116 1.75 -15.18 4.75
CA VAL A 116 1.47 -14.98 3.31
C VAL A 116 1.96 -16.17 2.48
N GLU A 117 3.10 -16.77 2.83
CA GLU A 117 3.60 -18.02 2.22
C GLU A 117 2.57 -19.13 2.38
N MET A 118 2.07 -19.37 3.61
CA MET A 118 1.02 -20.37 3.87
C MET A 118 -0.22 -20.14 2.99
N ILE A 119 -0.68 -18.90 2.85
CA ILE A 119 -1.86 -18.56 2.04
C ILE A 119 -1.61 -18.80 0.55
N PHE A 120 -0.43 -18.43 0.05
CA PHE A 120 -0.09 -18.57 -1.37
C PHE A 120 0.12 -20.04 -1.75
N GLU A 121 0.76 -20.83 -0.89
CA GLU A 121 0.94 -22.27 -1.10
C GLU A 121 -0.40 -23.01 -1.12
N ASP A 122 -1.28 -22.77 -0.15
CA ASP A 122 -2.64 -23.37 -0.09
C ASP A 122 -3.46 -23.08 -1.36
N ARG A 123 -3.25 -21.89 -1.94
CA ARG A 123 -3.96 -21.43 -3.14
C ARG A 123 -3.19 -21.67 -4.44
N ASN A 124 -2.05 -22.35 -4.40
CA ASN A 124 -1.18 -22.62 -5.55
C ASN A 124 -0.84 -21.34 -6.35
N ILE A 125 -0.46 -20.28 -5.64
CA ILE A 125 0.00 -19.00 -6.19
C ILE A 125 1.53 -19.01 -6.15
N LYS A 126 2.17 -18.81 -7.31
CA LYS A 126 3.62 -18.68 -7.41
C LYS A 126 4.03 -17.25 -7.08
N TRP A 127 5.27 -16.99 -6.69
CA TRP A 127 5.74 -15.63 -6.45
C TRP A 127 7.15 -15.34 -6.94
N ILE A 128 7.36 -14.09 -7.34
CA ILE A 128 8.62 -13.48 -7.76
C ILE A 128 8.86 -12.27 -6.86
N LEU A 129 9.98 -12.26 -6.14
CA LEU A 129 10.35 -11.21 -5.18
C LEU A 129 11.62 -10.48 -5.64
N GLY A 130 11.85 -9.29 -5.06
CA GLY A 130 12.99 -8.45 -5.42
C GLY A 130 12.98 -8.05 -6.88
N ALA A 131 11.79 -7.90 -7.47
CA ALA A 131 11.59 -7.60 -8.88
C ALA A 131 11.18 -6.15 -9.09
N GLY A 132 11.99 -5.41 -9.84
CA GLY A 132 11.66 -4.09 -10.35
C GLY A 132 11.17 -4.18 -11.78
N VAL A 133 9.85 -4.24 -11.97
CA VAL A 133 9.24 -4.13 -13.31
C VAL A 133 9.58 -2.76 -13.89
N ASN A 134 10.12 -2.74 -15.11
CA ASN A 134 10.60 -1.53 -15.77
C ASN A 134 9.99 -1.31 -17.17
N LYS A 135 9.46 -2.35 -17.80
CA LYS A 135 8.76 -2.27 -19.08
C LYS A 135 7.64 -3.31 -19.18
N ILE A 136 6.55 -2.93 -19.84
CA ILE A 136 5.43 -3.77 -20.22
C ILE A 136 5.22 -3.71 -21.73
N GLU A 137 5.18 -4.88 -22.36
CA GLU A 137 4.71 -5.07 -23.74
C GLU A 137 3.46 -5.97 -23.73
N ASP A 138 2.81 -6.18 -24.87
CA ASP A 138 1.58 -6.99 -24.93
C ASP A 138 1.80 -8.41 -24.38
N GLY A 139 1.27 -8.65 -23.17
CA GLY A 139 1.40 -9.94 -22.47
C GLY A 139 2.80 -10.26 -21.92
N ILE A 140 3.71 -9.28 -21.80
CA ILE A 140 5.07 -9.50 -21.30
C ILE A 140 5.47 -8.40 -20.30
N ALA A 141 5.87 -8.81 -19.09
CA ALA A 141 6.47 -7.95 -18.10
C ALA A 141 7.99 -8.16 -18.06
N TYR A 142 8.74 -7.09 -18.32
CA TYR A 142 10.19 -7.05 -18.16
C TYR A 142 10.52 -6.51 -16.77
N TYR A 143 11.41 -7.19 -16.07
CA TYR A 143 11.82 -6.79 -14.73
C TYR A 143 13.30 -7.07 -14.49
N GLU A 144 13.91 -6.22 -13.67
CA GLU A 144 15.24 -6.46 -13.13
C GLU A 144 15.10 -7.08 -11.73
N ASN A 145 15.89 -8.09 -11.41
CA ASN A 145 15.97 -8.63 -10.05
C ASN A 145 17.13 -8.01 -9.24
N LEU A 146 17.20 -8.32 -7.94
CA LEU A 146 18.30 -7.86 -7.08
C LEU A 146 19.70 -8.36 -7.51
N ASP A 147 19.77 -9.43 -8.30
CA ASP A 147 21.04 -9.89 -8.87
C ASP A 147 21.48 -9.10 -10.11
N GLY A 148 20.67 -8.15 -10.59
CA GLY A 148 20.94 -7.36 -11.79
C GLY A 148 20.55 -8.07 -13.09
N GLU A 149 19.86 -9.21 -13.00
CA GLU A 149 19.41 -9.96 -14.17
C GLU A 149 18.12 -9.34 -14.71
N THR A 150 18.07 -9.08 -16.02
CA THR A 150 16.83 -8.74 -16.71
C THR A 150 16.08 -10.02 -17.07
N LYS A 151 14.85 -10.14 -16.60
CA LYS A 151 13.96 -11.29 -16.80
C LYS A 151 12.65 -10.84 -17.40
N ILE A 152 11.92 -11.83 -17.93
CA ILE A 152 10.60 -11.64 -18.51
C ILE A 152 9.61 -12.58 -17.84
N GLU A 153 8.39 -12.11 -17.62
CA GLU A 153 7.25 -12.91 -17.19
C GLU A 153 6.10 -12.70 -18.18
N ALA A 154 5.66 -13.78 -18.82
CA ALA A 154 4.58 -13.73 -19.81
C ALA A 154 3.21 -13.94 -19.15
N PHE A 155 2.20 -13.19 -19.57
CA PHE A 155 0.85 -13.25 -19.02
C PHE A 155 -0.22 -13.06 -20.10
N ASP A 156 -1.40 -13.64 -19.86
CA ASP A 156 -2.62 -13.35 -20.62
C ASP A 156 -3.44 -12.24 -19.97
N PHE A 157 -3.29 -12.03 -18.66
CA PHE A 157 -3.89 -10.95 -17.88
C PHE A 157 -2.94 -10.50 -16.79
N ALA A 158 -2.75 -9.18 -16.62
CA ALA A 158 -1.99 -8.64 -15.51
C ALA A 158 -2.74 -7.54 -14.74
N MET A 159 -2.54 -7.47 -13.43
CA MET A 159 -2.91 -6.31 -12.61
C MET A 159 -1.69 -5.85 -11.82
N LEU A 160 -1.15 -4.69 -12.18
CA LEU A 160 0.09 -4.19 -11.62
C LEU A 160 -0.12 -2.81 -10.99
N ILE A 161 0.26 -2.69 -9.71
CA ILE A 161 0.19 -1.41 -8.99
C ILE A 161 1.32 -0.50 -9.47
N PRO A 162 1.02 0.71 -9.99
CA PRO A 162 2.05 1.63 -10.44
C PRO A 162 2.81 2.25 -9.27
N SER A 163 3.89 2.96 -9.57
CA SER A 163 4.51 3.85 -8.59
C SER A 163 3.61 5.05 -8.29
N PHE A 164 3.78 5.65 -7.11
CA PHE A 164 3.06 6.86 -6.73
C PHE A 164 4.05 8.04 -6.73
N SER A 165 3.62 9.15 -7.32
CA SER A 165 4.26 10.46 -7.24
C SER A 165 3.28 11.47 -6.65
N GLY A 166 3.79 12.59 -6.13
CA GLY A 166 2.95 13.76 -5.94
C GLY A 166 2.55 14.36 -7.29
N HIS A 167 1.60 15.29 -7.26
CA HIS A 167 0.91 15.76 -8.46
C HIS A 167 1.78 16.61 -9.42
N GLY A 168 3.00 17.00 -9.01
CA GLY A 168 3.87 17.84 -9.82
C GLY A 168 3.47 19.33 -9.85
N PHE A 169 2.79 19.81 -8.81
CA PHE A 169 2.46 21.23 -8.69
C PHE A 169 3.71 22.10 -8.58
N LYS A 170 3.66 23.25 -9.26
CA LYS A 170 4.59 24.36 -9.00
C LYS A 170 3.93 25.34 -8.03
N ALA A 171 4.74 26.02 -7.24
CA ALA A 171 4.28 27.05 -6.34
C ALA A 171 5.05 28.35 -6.55
N PHE A 172 4.33 29.47 -6.51
CA PHE A 172 4.88 30.81 -6.71
C PHE A 172 4.47 31.71 -5.56
N ASP A 173 5.38 32.58 -5.12
CA ASP A 173 5.07 33.59 -4.12
C ASP A 173 4.31 34.79 -4.71
N ARG A 174 3.98 35.77 -3.86
CA ARG A 174 3.27 37.01 -4.29
C ARG A 174 4.01 37.84 -5.34
N ASN A 175 5.32 37.64 -5.48
CA ASN A 175 6.16 38.32 -6.46
C ASN A 175 6.44 37.43 -7.68
N ASN A 176 5.69 36.32 -7.83
CA ASN A 176 5.83 35.33 -8.88
C ASN A 176 7.19 34.61 -8.89
N GLN A 177 7.87 34.53 -7.74
CA GLN A 177 9.11 33.77 -7.59
C GLN A 177 8.77 32.30 -7.31
N ASP A 178 9.50 31.39 -7.95
CA ASP A 178 9.33 29.95 -7.74
C ASP A 178 9.74 29.55 -6.31
N ILE A 179 8.80 28.96 -5.58
CA ILE A 179 8.98 28.46 -4.21
C ILE A 179 8.66 26.97 -4.12
N THR A 180 8.63 26.27 -5.24
CA THR A 180 8.27 24.84 -5.34
C THR A 180 9.12 23.99 -4.38
N ASP A 181 10.43 24.24 -4.32
CA ASP A 181 11.36 23.48 -3.46
C ASP A 181 11.11 23.67 -1.95
N LYS A 182 10.40 24.74 -1.55
CA LYS A 182 10.00 24.95 -0.15
C LYS A 182 8.78 24.09 0.25
N LEU A 183 8.02 23.65 -0.74
CA LEU A 183 6.76 22.91 -0.54
C LEU A 183 6.86 21.46 -0.93
N PHE A 184 7.70 21.10 -1.91
CA PHE A 184 7.68 19.78 -2.52
C PHE A 184 9.07 19.15 -2.62
N LYS A 185 9.15 17.85 -2.29
CA LYS A 185 10.24 16.93 -2.66
C LYS A 185 9.59 15.66 -3.21
N GLY A 186 9.03 15.76 -4.41
CA GLY A 186 8.14 14.75 -5.00
C GLY A 186 6.74 14.73 -4.37
N PHE A 187 6.65 14.79 -3.04
CA PHE A 187 5.45 14.98 -2.22
C PHE A 187 5.61 16.24 -1.34
N MET A 188 4.61 16.62 -0.55
CA MET A 188 4.66 17.82 0.27
C MET A 188 5.61 17.69 1.46
N ILE A 189 6.50 18.66 1.64
CA ILE A 189 7.43 18.76 2.76
C ILE A 189 6.66 19.14 4.02
N VAL A 190 6.89 18.40 5.10
CA VAL A 190 6.29 18.59 6.44
C VAL A 190 7.36 18.60 7.53
N ASP A 191 6.96 18.56 8.81
CA ASP A 191 7.81 18.59 10.01
C ASP A 191 8.56 17.27 10.27
N ALA A 192 9.17 16.69 9.24
CA ALA A 192 9.96 15.46 9.31
C ALA A 192 11.48 15.76 9.21
N ASP A 193 12.32 14.84 9.68
CA ASP A 193 13.77 14.91 9.47
C ASP A 193 14.14 14.25 8.12
N TYR A 194 14.48 15.08 7.15
CA TYR A 194 14.87 14.64 5.80
C TYR A 194 16.40 14.48 5.63
N SER A 195 17.17 14.54 6.72
CA SER A 195 18.62 14.39 6.67
C SER A 195 18.99 12.98 6.19
N PRO A 196 19.91 12.83 5.22
CA PRO A 196 20.37 11.51 4.78
C PRO A 196 21.02 10.75 5.94
N LYS A 197 20.49 9.58 6.25
CA LYS A 197 20.98 8.67 7.31
C LYS A 197 21.02 7.24 6.76
N PRO A 198 21.98 6.39 7.20
CA PRO A 198 21.93 4.96 6.91
C PRO A 198 20.71 4.31 7.58
N TYR A 199 20.27 3.16 7.05
CA TYR A 199 19.08 2.44 7.52
C TYR A 199 19.10 2.17 9.03
N GLU A 200 20.28 1.82 9.54
CA GLU A 200 20.52 1.47 10.94
C GLU A 200 20.38 2.67 11.91
N GLU A 201 20.42 3.90 11.39
CA GLU A 201 20.26 5.14 12.16
C GLU A 201 18.84 5.74 12.06
N TRP A 202 17.96 5.17 11.23
CA TRP A 202 16.59 5.64 11.11
C TRP A 202 15.81 5.41 12.40
N THR A 203 14.96 6.36 12.75
CA THR A 203 14.17 6.32 13.98
C THR A 203 12.74 6.76 13.74
N VAL A 204 11.85 6.38 14.65
CA VAL A 204 10.47 6.86 14.63
C VAL A 204 10.35 8.38 14.81
N GLN A 205 11.36 9.04 15.36
CA GLN A 205 11.42 10.50 15.54
C GLN A 205 11.70 11.26 14.23
N ASP A 206 12.16 10.58 13.18
CA ASP A 206 12.36 11.21 11.87
C ASP A 206 11.03 11.53 11.18
N TRP A 207 9.95 10.87 11.60
CA TRP A 207 8.61 10.99 11.01
C TRP A 207 7.82 12.18 11.58
N PRO A 208 7.00 12.84 10.75
CA PRO A 208 6.26 14.06 11.14
C PRO A 208 5.25 13.80 12.25
N GLU A 209 4.96 14.83 13.05
CA GLU A 209 3.95 14.76 14.12
C GLU A 209 2.78 15.72 13.89
N THR A 210 3.01 16.85 13.23
CA THR A 210 2.03 17.93 13.03
C THR A 210 1.59 18.07 11.58
N TYR A 211 2.39 17.52 10.65
CA TYR A 211 2.18 17.57 9.21
C TYR A 211 2.16 18.99 8.64
N GLN A 212 2.75 19.95 9.37
CA GLN A 212 2.88 21.34 8.96
C GLN A 212 4.13 21.53 8.10
N ASN A 213 4.06 22.37 7.07
CA ASN A 213 5.23 22.77 6.32
C ASN A 213 6.14 23.68 7.17
N PRO A 214 7.47 23.44 7.20
CA PRO A 214 8.40 24.22 8.02
C PRO A 214 8.62 25.66 7.52
N SER A 215 8.38 25.93 6.23
CA SER A 215 8.51 27.28 5.66
C SER A 215 7.25 28.11 5.78
N TYR A 216 6.07 27.46 5.80
CA TYR A 216 4.77 28.12 5.75
C TYR A 216 3.80 27.53 6.77
N LYS A 217 3.57 28.31 7.84
CA LYS A 217 2.77 27.91 9.02
C LYS A 217 1.29 27.62 8.73
N ASN A 218 0.78 28.10 7.60
CA ASN A 218 -0.60 27.90 7.16
C ASN A 218 -0.75 26.76 6.15
N ILE A 219 0.31 25.99 5.88
CA ILE A 219 0.30 24.88 4.92
C ILE A 219 0.54 23.58 5.67
N PHE A 220 -0.33 22.60 5.43
CA PHE A 220 -0.28 21.26 6.04
C PHE A 220 -0.51 20.18 4.98
N ALA A 221 -0.02 18.97 5.22
CA ALA A 221 -0.20 17.84 4.30
C ALA A 221 -0.42 16.51 5.06
N PRO A 222 -1.68 16.08 5.28
CA PRO A 222 -1.97 14.76 5.86
C PRO A 222 -2.02 13.64 4.79
N GLY A 223 -2.05 12.39 5.24
CA GLY A 223 -2.28 11.22 4.38
C GLY A 223 -1.18 10.95 3.35
N ILE A 224 -1.56 10.57 2.12
CA ILE A 224 -0.58 10.25 1.05
C ILE A 224 0.25 11.46 0.64
N ALA A 225 -0.24 12.69 0.87
CA ALA A 225 0.32 13.91 0.31
C ALA A 225 1.67 14.31 0.90
N PHE A 226 2.00 13.94 2.15
CA PHE A 226 3.30 14.28 2.72
C PHE A 226 4.42 13.40 2.15
N ALA A 227 5.62 13.96 2.11
CA ALA A 227 6.85 13.28 1.76
C ALA A 227 7.35 12.48 2.97
N PRO A 228 7.42 11.14 2.89
CA PRO A 228 8.10 10.33 3.90
C PRO A 228 9.57 10.77 4.03
N PRO A 229 10.13 10.83 5.25
CA PRO A 229 11.54 11.17 5.45
C PRO A 229 12.48 10.11 4.84
N HIS A 230 12.07 8.85 4.90
CA HIS A 230 12.78 7.70 4.38
C HIS A 230 11.80 6.54 4.13
N THR A 231 12.29 5.40 3.63
CA THR A 231 11.45 4.19 3.51
C THR A 231 11.28 3.49 4.85
N ILE A 232 10.32 2.56 4.96
CA ILE A 232 10.19 1.73 6.15
C ILE A 232 11.00 0.46 5.96
N SER A 233 10.74 -0.26 4.87
CA SER A 233 11.53 -1.43 4.50
C SER A 233 12.97 -1.04 4.16
N LYS A 234 13.92 -1.92 4.51
CA LYS A 234 15.34 -1.72 4.22
C LYS A 234 15.56 -1.46 2.71
N PRO A 235 16.17 -0.31 2.33
CA PRO A 235 16.54 -0.03 0.95
C PRO A 235 17.44 -1.11 0.38
N ARG A 236 17.21 -1.48 -0.88
CA ARG A 236 18.02 -2.44 -1.61
C ARG A 236 18.31 -1.94 -3.01
N LYS A 237 19.51 -2.26 -3.48
CA LYS A 237 19.97 -2.00 -4.83
C LYS A 237 20.28 -3.32 -5.51
N SER A 238 19.95 -3.44 -6.79
CA SER A 238 20.45 -4.52 -7.62
C SER A 238 21.97 -4.40 -7.83
N LYS A 239 22.61 -5.44 -8.38
CA LYS A 239 24.03 -5.36 -8.77
C LYS A 239 24.31 -4.30 -9.85
N ASN A 240 23.30 -3.86 -10.60
CA ASN A 240 23.42 -2.76 -11.57
C ASN A 240 23.18 -1.36 -10.95
N GLY A 241 22.81 -1.29 -9.67
CA GLY A 241 22.57 -0.04 -8.94
C GLY A 241 21.12 0.43 -8.90
N THR A 242 20.19 -0.33 -9.48
CA THR A 242 18.74 -0.03 -9.51
C THR A 242 18.12 -0.18 -8.12
N ASP A 243 17.40 0.84 -7.64
CA ASP A 243 16.69 0.80 -6.36
C ASP A 243 15.41 -0.05 -6.44
N ILE A 244 15.42 -1.23 -5.80
CA ILE A 244 14.28 -2.18 -5.79
C ILE A 244 13.84 -2.45 -4.36
N PHE A 245 12.82 -1.70 -3.92
CA PHE A 245 12.22 -1.85 -2.60
C PHE A 245 10.93 -1.04 -2.50
N PRO A 246 9.97 -1.47 -1.67
CA PRO A 246 8.71 -0.77 -1.47
C PRO A 246 8.86 0.69 -1.06
N SER A 247 7.91 1.52 -1.49
CA SER A 247 7.70 2.84 -0.88
C SER A 247 6.72 2.74 0.29
N PRO A 248 6.83 3.60 1.33
CA PRO A 248 5.98 3.51 2.51
C PRO A 248 4.48 3.62 2.19
N PRO A 249 3.63 2.70 2.70
CA PRO A 249 2.19 2.81 2.55
C PRO A 249 1.63 3.88 3.49
N ARG A 250 0.63 4.64 3.01
CA ARG A 250 -0.18 5.56 3.84
C ARG A 250 -1.63 5.12 3.73
N THR A 251 -2.04 4.21 4.61
CA THR A 251 -3.35 3.54 4.57
C THR A 251 -4.49 4.45 5.07
N GLY A 252 -5.73 3.95 5.06
CA GLY A 252 -6.92 4.73 5.43
C GLY A 252 -6.88 5.27 6.87
N MET A 253 -6.63 4.40 7.84
CA MET A 253 -6.56 4.78 9.27
C MET A 253 -5.53 5.89 9.57
N PRO A 254 -4.23 5.78 9.21
CA PRO A 254 -3.29 6.87 9.41
C PRO A 254 -3.67 8.12 8.60
N SER A 255 -4.26 7.98 7.41
CA SER A 255 -4.73 9.16 6.66
C SER A 255 -5.86 9.90 7.39
N GLY A 256 -6.84 9.20 7.97
CA GLY A 256 -7.91 9.79 8.77
C GLY A 256 -7.41 10.44 10.05
N ILE A 257 -6.53 9.76 10.80
CA ILE A 257 -5.93 10.29 12.02
C ILE A 257 -5.13 11.56 11.74
N THR A 258 -4.28 11.55 10.72
CA THR A 258 -3.45 12.72 10.37
C THR A 258 -4.28 13.89 9.86
N ALA A 259 -5.33 13.64 9.09
CA ALA A 259 -6.28 14.68 8.68
C ALA A 259 -6.98 15.32 9.88
N LYS A 260 -7.41 14.52 10.86
CA LYS A 260 -8.01 15.02 12.10
C LYS A 260 -7.03 15.88 12.90
N LEU A 261 -5.80 15.43 13.09
CA LEU A 261 -4.76 16.18 13.82
C LEU A 261 -4.49 17.55 13.19
N VAL A 262 -4.38 17.59 11.85
CA VAL A 262 -4.22 18.83 11.09
C VAL A 262 -5.44 19.75 11.28
N ALA A 263 -6.65 19.21 11.16
CA ALA A 263 -7.88 19.99 11.35
C ALA A 263 -7.97 20.59 12.75
N ASP A 264 -7.68 19.79 13.80
CA ASP A 264 -7.71 20.25 15.18
C ASP A 264 -6.67 21.37 15.43
N ASN A 265 -5.44 21.24 14.90
CA ASN A 265 -4.41 22.30 15.00
C ASN A 265 -4.83 23.60 14.29
N ILE A 266 -5.47 23.51 13.12
CA ILE A 266 -5.99 24.68 12.39
C ILE A 266 -7.10 25.36 13.20
N ILE A 267 -8.05 24.58 13.73
CA ILE A 267 -9.16 25.08 14.55
C ILE A 267 -8.64 25.79 15.80
N ASP A 268 -7.70 25.17 16.52
CA ASP A 268 -7.07 25.77 17.70
C ASP A 268 -6.30 27.05 17.37
N SER A 269 -5.61 27.07 16.23
CA SER A 269 -4.88 28.25 15.79
C SER A 269 -5.81 29.42 15.50
N ILE A 270 -6.93 29.17 14.82
CA ILE A 270 -7.95 30.18 14.52
C ILE A 270 -8.60 30.69 15.82
N LYS A 271 -9.02 29.78 16.71
CA LYS A 271 -9.71 30.15 17.96
C LYS A 271 -8.81 30.94 18.92
N SER A 272 -7.53 30.61 18.98
CA SER A 272 -6.59 31.28 19.87
C SER A 272 -5.96 32.55 19.29
N GLY A 273 -6.15 32.81 17.99
CA GLY A 273 -5.55 33.95 17.28
C GLY A 273 -4.03 33.85 17.10
N LYS A 274 -3.43 32.69 17.40
CA LYS A 274 -2.00 32.41 17.25
C LYS A 274 -1.80 30.95 16.85
N GLU A 275 -0.66 30.63 16.27
CA GLU A 275 -0.32 29.26 15.91
C GLU A 275 -0.39 28.30 17.12
N SER A 276 -1.03 27.15 16.90
CA SER A 276 -1.16 26.05 17.86
C SER A 276 -0.89 24.72 17.15
N LEU A 277 0.11 23.97 17.64
CA LEU A 277 0.49 22.64 17.17
C LEU A 277 0.40 21.61 18.31
N ARG A 278 -0.66 21.70 19.10
CA ARG A 278 -0.86 20.86 20.29
C ARG A 278 -1.22 19.43 19.94
N HIS A 279 -1.91 19.24 18.82
CA HIS A 279 -2.34 17.93 18.34
C HIS A 279 -1.19 17.31 17.55
N LYS A 280 -0.65 16.22 18.09
CA LYS A 280 0.51 15.51 17.54
C LYS A 280 0.21 14.04 17.35
N GLY A 281 0.72 13.46 16.28
CA GLY A 281 0.70 12.03 16.04
C GLY A 281 1.62 11.67 14.88
N SER A 282 2.43 10.65 15.07
CA SER A 282 3.39 10.17 14.08
C SER A 282 3.07 8.74 13.70
N MET A 283 3.44 8.33 12.49
CA MET A 283 3.38 6.92 12.07
C MET A 283 4.16 5.99 13.02
N GLY A 284 5.11 6.53 13.80
CA GLY A 284 5.84 5.83 14.86
C GLY A 284 5.09 5.64 16.18
N ASN A 285 3.91 6.25 16.37
CA ASN A 285 3.09 6.09 17.57
C ASN A 285 1.59 5.84 17.27
N MET A 286 1.23 5.62 16.01
CA MET A 286 -0.10 5.20 15.57
C MET A 286 -0.06 3.78 15.00
N GLY A 287 -1.23 3.14 14.99
CA GLY A 287 -1.42 1.84 14.35
C GLY A 287 -2.05 1.96 12.97
N ALA A 288 -1.99 0.88 12.20
CA ALA A 288 -2.78 0.71 11.01
C ALA A 288 -3.49 -0.65 11.05
N ALA A 289 -4.78 -0.64 10.71
CA ALA A 289 -5.56 -1.84 10.44
C ALA A 289 -5.76 -1.98 8.93
N CYS A 290 -5.43 -3.15 8.39
CA CYS A 290 -5.68 -3.53 7.01
C CYS A 290 -6.51 -4.80 7.01
N ILE A 291 -7.59 -4.81 6.22
CA ILE A 291 -8.42 -6.01 6.03
C ILE A 291 -8.46 -6.30 4.55
N ALA A 292 -7.80 -7.36 4.14
CA ALA A 292 -7.82 -7.86 2.77
C ALA A 292 -8.94 -8.91 2.65
N SER A 293 -9.89 -8.68 1.74
CA SER A 293 -10.84 -9.71 1.36
C SER A 293 -10.09 -10.89 0.71
N ALA A 294 -10.41 -12.10 1.16
CA ALA A 294 -9.91 -13.36 0.62
C ALA A 294 -11.07 -14.28 0.15
N GLY A 295 -12.25 -13.68 -0.03
CA GLY A 295 -13.49 -14.30 -0.47
C GLY A 295 -14.71 -13.46 -0.10
N TYR A 296 -15.79 -13.59 -0.86
CA TYR A 296 -17.03 -12.81 -0.70
C TYR A 296 -18.22 -13.72 -0.41
N GLY A 297 -19.03 -13.33 0.57
CA GLY A 297 -20.30 -13.98 0.90
C GLY A 297 -20.65 -13.83 2.38
N LEU A 298 -21.95 -13.79 2.69
CA LEU A 298 -22.42 -13.54 4.06
C LEU A 298 -22.00 -14.66 5.04
N LEU A 299 -21.95 -15.91 4.58
CA LEU A 299 -21.65 -17.07 5.45
C LEU A 299 -20.31 -17.73 5.13
N ASP A 300 -19.82 -17.55 3.91
CA ASP A 300 -18.64 -18.18 3.33
C ASP A 300 -17.54 -17.18 2.95
N GLY A 301 -17.75 -15.88 3.20
CA GLY A 301 -16.74 -14.85 3.05
C GLY A 301 -15.55 -15.06 4.01
N SER A 302 -14.38 -14.58 3.60
CA SER A 302 -13.18 -14.62 4.43
C SER A 302 -12.41 -13.32 4.29
N GLY A 303 -11.92 -12.79 5.41
CA GLY A 303 -11.07 -11.61 5.44
C GLY A 303 -9.79 -11.89 6.22
N ILE A 304 -8.67 -11.48 5.67
CA ILE A 304 -7.37 -11.47 6.34
C ILE A 304 -7.22 -10.10 6.98
N SER A 305 -7.30 -10.06 8.31
CA SER A 305 -7.17 -8.85 9.10
C SER A 305 -5.77 -8.77 9.67
N ILE A 306 -5.08 -7.66 9.43
CA ILE A 306 -3.75 -7.38 9.93
C ILE A 306 -3.80 -6.03 10.62
N THR A 307 -3.45 -5.99 11.89
CA THR A 307 -3.17 -4.75 12.60
C THR A 307 -1.69 -4.66 12.88
N THR A 308 -1.12 -3.47 12.73
CA THR A 308 0.27 -3.18 13.08
C THR A 308 0.35 -1.95 13.99
N PHE A 309 1.17 -2.03 15.02
CA PHE A 309 1.46 -0.92 15.93
C PHE A 309 2.88 -1.03 16.48
N PRO A 310 3.70 0.03 16.40
CA PRO A 310 3.54 1.21 15.54
C PRO A 310 3.68 0.84 14.05
N ILE A 311 3.23 1.72 13.14
CA ILE A 311 3.41 1.53 11.69
C ILE A 311 4.90 1.59 11.33
N ILE A 312 5.61 2.61 11.82
CA ILE A 312 7.07 2.67 11.72
C ILE A 312 7.68 1.84 12.85
N PRO A 313 8.48 0.80 12.56
CA PRO A 313 9.02 -0.06 13.61
C PRO A 313 9.89 0.74 14.58
N ASP A 314 9.66 0.56 15.88
CA ASP A 314 10.49 1.16 16.93
C ASP A 314 11.38 0.09 17.56
N TYR A 315 12.54 -0.17 16.94
CA TYR A 315 13.48 -1.19 17.43
C TYR A 315 14.13 -0.82 18.77
N LYS A 316 14.05 0.44 19.21
CA LYS A 316 14.53 0.84 20.55
C LYS A 316 13.52 0.44 21.62
N LYS A 317 12.24 0.71 21.38
CA LYS A 317 11.16 0.42 22.34
C LYS A 317 10.69 -1.04 22.31
N TYR A 318 10.71 -1.66 21.14
CA TYR A 318 10.20 -3.02 20.89
C TYR A 318 11.30 -3.90 20.24
N SER A 319 12.47 -3.95 20.87
CA SER A 319 13.67 -4.64 20.36
C SER A 319 13.47 -6.15 20.15
N GLU A 320 12.68 -6.79 21.00
CA GLU A 320 12.46 -8.24 20.98
C GLU A 320 11.40 -8.68 19.95
N THR A 321 10.67 -7.73 19.37
CA THR A 321 9.46 -8.00 18.58
C THR A 321 9.48 -7.28 17.24
N GLN A 322 10.68 -7.15 16.65
CA GLN A 322 10.91 -6.50 15.36
C GLN A 322 10.32 -5.08 15.27
N GLY A 323 10.40 -4.32 16.36
CA GLY A 323 9.88 -2.95 16.38
C GLY A 323 8.36 -2.85 16.53
N ARG A 324 7.66 -3.94 16.87
CA ARG A 324 6.19 -4.02 16.99
C ARG A 324 5.72 -4.32 18.40
N HIS A 325 4.60 -3.75 18.80
CA HIS A 325 3.91 -4.12 20.03
C HIS A 325 3.00 -5.33 19.78
N LEU A 326 3.39 -6.52 20.27
CA LEU A 326 2.54 -7.72 20.21
C LEU A 326 1.21 -7.51 20.95
N GLY A 327 0.15 -8.18 20.51
CA GLY A 327 -1.23 -7.95 20.99
C GLY A 327 -1.92 -6.71 20.42
N LYS A 328 -1.17 -5.68 20.03
CA LYS A 328 -1.66 -4.60 19.14
C LYS A 328 -1.31 -4.85 17.67
N THR A 329 -0.22 -5.59 17.44
CA THR A 329 0.16 -6.13 16.14
C THR A 329 -0.28 -7.58 16.07
N PHE A 330 -1.31 -7.86 15.28
CA PHE A 330 -1.91 -9.18 15.18
C PHE A 330 -2.45 -9.46 13.78
N GLY A 331 -2.47 -10.74 13.41
CA GLY A 331 -3.08 -11.26 12.20
C GLY A 331 -4.23 -12.20 12.55
N SER A 332 -5.30 -12.18 11.76
CA SER A 332 -6.37 -13.17 11.83
C SER A 332 -6.99 -13.42 10.45
N ILE A 333 -7.49 -14.63 10.24
CA ILE A 333 -8.16 -15.03 9.00
C ILE A 333 -9.53 -15.58 9.37
N GLY A 334 -10.57 -15.12 8.68
CA GLY A 334 -11.88 -15.74 8.76
C GLY A 334 -13.03 -14.78 8.49
N LEU A 335 -14.23 -15.28 8.75
CA LEU A 335 -15.49 -14.61 8.44
C LEU A 335 -15.65 -13.26 9.19
N ALA A 336 -15.14 -13.17 10.42
CA ALA A 336 -15.20 -11.93 11.20
C ALA A 336 -14.52 -10.75 10.50
N GLY A 337 -13.38 -10.99 9.85
CA GLY A 337 -12.68 -9.96 9.06
C GLY A 337 -13.52 -9.50 7.85
N HIS A 338 -14.19 -10.44 7.17
CA HIS A 338 -15.08 -10.12 6.06
C HIS A 338 -16.24 -9.20 6.48
N TRP A 339 -16.94 -9.55 7.57
CA TRP A 339 -18.01 -8.72 8.12
C TRP A 339 -17.52 -7.35 8.57
N LEU A 340 -16.35 -7.29 9.20
CA LEU A 340 -15.77 -6.02 9.62
C LEU A 340 -15.46 -5.11 8.42
N LYS A 341 -14.86 -5.65 7.34
CA LYS A 341 -14.65 -4.90 6.09
C LYS A 341 -15.96 -4.37 5.52
N LEU A 342 -17.01 -5.19 5.48
CA LEU A 342 -18.32 -4.79 4.98
C LEU A 342 -18.96 -3.69 5.84
N ALA A 343 -18.91 -3.84 7.16
CA ALA A 343 -19.39 -2.84 8.10
C ALA A 343 -18.64 -1.51 7.95
N LEU A 344 -17.31 -1.56 7.85
CA LEU A 344 -16.47 -0.37 7.63
C LEU A 344 -16.77 0.31 6.29
N HIS A 345 -17.03 -0.47 5.22
CA HIS A 345 -17.42 0.08 3.92
C HIS A 345 -18.69 0.95 4.03
N TYR A 346 -19.75 0.41 4.63
CA TYR A 346 -21.00 1.16 4.79
C TYR A 346 -20.87 2.30 5.80
N ALA A 347 -20.17 2.10 6.90
CA ALA A 347 -19.93 3.12 7.91
C ALA A 347 -19.15 4.31 7.32
N PHE A 348 -18.11 4.04 6.53
CA PHE A 348 -17.33 5.10 5.87
C PHE A 348 -18.17 5.88 4.86
N ILE A 349 -18.95 5.22 4.01
CA ILE A 349 -19.84 5.92 3.06
C ILE A 349 -20.92 6.73 3.79
N TYR A 350 -21.48 6.19 4.87
CA TYR A 350 -22.44 6.90 5.72
C TYR A 350 -21.83 8.19 6.29
N LYS A 351 -20.60 8.07 6.79
CA LYS A 351 -19.81 9.18 7.33
C LYS A 351 -19.44 10.22 6.27
N ALA A 352 -18.97 9.78 5.11
CA ALA A 352 -18.62 10.65 3.99
C ALA A 352 -19.83 11.44 3.45
N LYS A 353 -21.03 10.86 3.53
CA LYS A 353 -22.30 11.54 3.20
C LYS A 353 -22.82 12.45 4.32
N MET A 354 -22.11 12.58 5.44
CA MET A 354 -22.47 13.39 6.61
C MET A 354 -23.90 13.10 7.12
N LYS A 355 -24.34 11.86 7.05
CA LYS A 355 -25.68 11.47 7.51
C LYS A 355 -25.83 11.63 9.04
N PRO A 356 -27.06 11.71 9.59
CA PRO A 356 -27.26 11.96 11.03
C PRO A 356 -26.41 11.04 11.92
N LEU A 357 -25.80 11.61 12.97
CA LEU A 357 -24.91 10.91 13.91
C LEU A 357 -23.59 10.38 13.32
N TRP A 358 -23.17 10.85 12.13
CA TRP A 358 -21.92 10.40 11.51
C TRP A 358 -20.68 10.60 12.40
N TRP A 359 -20.68 11.62 13.26
CA TRP A 359 -19.56 11.94 14.17
C TRP A 359 -19.39 10.92 15.30
N LEU A 360 -20.35 10.01 15.50
CA LEU A 360 -20.23 8.89 16.43
C LEU A 360 -19.45 7.71 15.81
N ILE A 361 -19.28 7.69 14.48
CA ILE A 361 -18.50 6.66 13.79
C ILE A 361 -17.01 7.00 13.95
N PRO A 362 -16.22 6.15 14.64
CA PRO A 362 -14.81 6.43 14.88
C PRO A 362 -14.02 6.54 13.57
N GLU A 363 -12.83 7.14 13.64
CA GLU A 363 -11.83 7.09 12.57
C GLU A 363 -11.12 5.74 12.53
#